data_AF-A0A4Y7PEP4-F1
#
_entry.id   AF-A0A4Y7PEP4-F1
#
_cell.length_a   1.000
_cell.length_b   1.000
_cell.length_c   1.000
_cell.angle_alpha   90.00
_cell.angle_beta   90.00
_cell.angle_gamma   90.00
#
_symmetry.space_group_name_H-M   'P 1'
#
loop_
_entity.id
_entity.type
_entity.pdbx_description
1 polymer ?
#
loop_
_entity_poly.entity_id
_entity_poly.type
_entity_poly.pdbx_seq_one_letter_code
_entity_poly.pdbx_strand_id
1 'polypeptide(L)'
;MKDPSQRHWPCLSQLLVRSQPPLKIFTLLGTHMTVDNIVDCLRNMPELAVMSGDRLLFSTTILEALTPSINPMKVPHCPMLAMIGLKGEPASFKFPALTAMIYSRWKLSKQQRNGERLGFDVKIPAVEVVELPEDLEFRSRFLQSQELAECIKDGLELWYA
;
A
#
# COMPACT_ATOMS: atom_id res chain seq x y z
N MET A 1 27.38 14.68 2.41
CA MET A 1 27.90 13.54 3.17
C MET A 1 26.82 12.46 3.20
N LYS A 2 27.07 11.28 2.62
CA LYS A 2 26.13 10.15 2.70
C LYS A 2 26.28 9.48 4.06
N ASP A 3 25.17 9.28 4.76
CA ASP A 3 25.14 8.59 6.04
C ASP A 3 25.60 7.13 5.86
N PRO A 4 26.62 6.66 6.59
CA PRO A 4 27.13 5.29 6.48
C PRO A 4 26.11 4.20 6.89
N SER A 5 24.95 4.58 7.40
CA SER A 5 23.85 3.67 7.72
C SER A 5 22.95 3.30 6.53
N GLN A 6 23.12 3.91 5.35
CA GLN A 6 22.36 3.55 4.14
C GLN A 6 22.86 2.22 3.55
N ARG A 7 22.42 1.11 4.14
CA ARG A 7 22.66 -0.22 3.59
C ARG A 7 21.80 -0.36 2.34
N HIS A 8 22.44 -0.57 1.19
CA HIS A 8 21.78 -1.03 -0.02
C HIS A 8 21.46 -2.53 0.18
N TRP A 9 20.21 -2.95 -0.03
CA TRP A 9 19.78 -4.35 0.15
C TRP A 9 19.46 -5.03 -1.19
N PRO A 10 20.44 -5.16 -2.11
CA PRO A 10 20.18 -5.73 -3.43
C PRO A 10 19.72 -7.20 -3.34
N CYS A 11 20.17 -7.93 -2.32
CA CYS A 11 19.84 -9.35 -2.15
C CYS A 11 18.35 -9.59 -1.94
N LEU A 12 17.63 -8.70 -1.22
CA LEU A 12 16.19 -8.86 -1.02
C LEU A 12 15.44 -8.66 -2.34
N SER A 13 15.76 -7.60 -3.08
CA SER A 13 15.15 -7.34 -4.39
C SER A 13 15.41 -8.51 -5.36
N GLN A 14 16.63 -9.03 -5.41
CA GLN A 14 16.97 -10.20 -6.23
C GLN A 14 16.20 -11.45 -5.79
N LEU A 15 16.02 -11.66 -4.49
CA LEU A 15 15.24 -12.79 -3.97
C LEU A 15 13.76 -12.68 -4.37
N LEU A 16 13.18 -11.47 -4.30
CA LEU A 16 11.80 -11.21 -4.70
C LEU A 16 11.59 -11.48 -6.20
N VAL A 17 12.48 -10.99 -7.06
CA VAL A 17 12.43 -11.25 -8.52
C VAL A 17 12.49 -12.75 -8.83
N ARG A 18 13.22 -13.52 -8.03
CA ARG A 18 13.41 -14.97 -8.23
C ARG A 18 12.39 -15.82 -7.50
N SER A 19 11.48 -15.22 -6.73
CA SER A 19 10.49 -15.96 -5.95
C SER A 19 9.51 -16.70 -6.87
N GLN A 20 9.41 -18.02 -6.69
CA GLN A 20 8.42 -18.85 -7.38
C GLN A 20 7.78 -19.81 -6.36
N PRO A 21 6.46 -19.72 -6.10
CA PRO A 21 5.52 -18.78 -6.71
C PRO A 21 5.80 -17.31 -6.31
N PRO A 22 5.27 -16.32 -7.07
CA PRO A 22 5.39 -14.91 -6.73
C PRO A 22 4.86 -14.60 -5.32
N LEU A 23 5.52 -13.66 -4.64
CA LEU A 23 5.15 -13.30 -3.27
C LEU A 23 3.80 -12.58 -3.23
N LYS A 24 2.86 -13.09 -2.43
CA LYS A 24 1.51 -12.52 -2.27
C LYS A 24 1.31 -11.76 -0.96
N ILE A 25 2.15 -12.02 0.04
CA ILE A 25 2.06 -11.45 1.37
C ILE A 25 3.43 -10.92 1.76
N PHE A 26 3.51 -9.65 2.17
CA PHE A 26 4.75 -9.00 2.56
C PHE A 26 4.56 -8.23 3.86
N THR A 27 5.38 -8.56 4.85
CA THR A 27 5.42 -7.86 6.14
C THR A 27 6.79 -7.26 6.35
N LEU A 28 6.87 -5.97 6.65
CA LEU A 28 8.14 -5.27 6.90
C LEU A 28 8.04 -4.40 8.15
N LEU A 29 8.84 -4.73 9.17
CA LEU A 29 8.87 -4.05 10.47
C LEU A 29 10.32 -3.72 10.86
N GLY A 30 10.52 -2.56 11.47
CA GLY A 30 11.80 -2.17 12.09
C GLY A 30 12.99 -2.19 11.12
N THR A 31 12.75 -1.98 9.84
CA THR A 31 13.78 -2.12 8.81
C THR A 31 14.73 -0.92 8.79
N HIS A 32 16.00 -1.17 8.46
CA HIS A 32 16.98 -0.14 8.13
C HIS A 32 17.11 0.10 6.62
N MET A 33 16.16 -0.42 5.82
CA MET A 33 16.12 -0.17 4.39
C MET A 33 15.80 1.30 4.11
N THR A 34 16.47 1.86 3.11
CA THR A 34 16.09 3.15 2.54
C THR A 34 14.74 3.03 1.84
N VAL A 35 14.04 4.15 1.72
CA VAL A 35 12.77 4.25 0.97
C VAL A 35 12.93 3.73 -0.46
N ASP A 36 14.03 4.10 -1.14
CA ASP A 36 14.30 3.65 -2.52
C ASP A 36 14.42 2.13 -2.62
N ASN A 37 15.09 1.47 -1.67
CA ASN A 37 15.19 0.02 -1.65
C ASN A 37 13.83 -0.64 -1.46
N ILE A 38 12.95 -0.04 -0.63
CA ILE A 38 11.59 -0.57 -0.42
C ILE A 38 10.77 -0.40 -1.70
N VAL A 39 10.83 0.76 -2.35
CA VAL A 39 10.17 1.02 -3.64
C VAL A 39 10.63 0.03 -4.70
N ASP A 40 11.93 -0.23 -4.81
CA ASP A 40 12.46 -1.22 -5.75
C ASP A 40 11.99 -2.65 -5.42
N CYS A 41 11.87 -3.00 -4.14
CA CYS A 41 11.29 -4.29 -3.75
C CYS A 41 9.81 -4.38 -4.19
N LEU A 42 9.00 -3.35 -3.91
CA LEU A 42 7.58 -3.30 -4.28
C LEU A 42 7.36 -3.36 -5.79
N ARG A 43 8.24 -2.74 -6.59
CA ARG A 43 8.20 -2.84 -8.05
C ARG A 43 8.31 -4.28 -8.55
N ASN A 44 9.03 -5.13 -7.82
CA ASN A 44 9.27 -6.54 -8.19
C ASN A 44 8.23 -7.52 -7.62
N MET A 45 7.15 -7.02 -7.00
CA MET A 45 6.08 -7.86 -6.42
C MET A 45 4.71 -7.49 -7.02
N PRO A 46 4.49 -7.66 -8.34
CA PRO A 46 3.24 -7.24 -8.97
C PRO A 46 2.00 -8.01 -8.47
N GLU A 47 2.19 -9.25 -7.99
CA GLU A 47 1.14 -10.11 -7.44
C GLU A 47 0.91 -9.93 -5.93
N LEU A 48 1.57 -8.95 -5.30
CA LEU A 48 1.41 -8.70 -3.87
C LEU A 48 -0.03 -8.30 -3.56
N ALA A 49 -0.72 -9.13 -2.77
CA ALA A 49 -2.12 -8.93 -2.39
C ALA A 49 -2.27 -8.37 -0.98
N VAL A 50 -1.35 -8.73 -0.07
CA VAL A 50 -1.37 -8.31 1.34
C VAL A 50 -0.05 -7.65 1.69
N MET A 51 -0.11 -6.44 2.25
CA MET A 51 1.07 -5.72 2.72
C MET A 51 0.85 -5.24 4.15
N SER A 52 1.77 -5.54 5.06
CA SER A 52 1.72 -5.03 6.42
C SER A 52 3.06 -4.50 6.91
N GLY A 53 3.03 -3.53 7.81
CA GLY A 53 4.26 -2.89 8.26
C GLY A 53 4.07 -1.64 9.09
N ASP A 54 5.18 -0.99 9.37
CA ASP A 54 5.23 0.21 10.20
C ASP A 54 5.31 1.51 9.38
N ARG A 55 5.53 2.62 10.08
CA ARG A 55 5.66 3.96 9.50
C ARG A 55 6.67 4.07 8.34
N LEU A 56 7.70 3.21 8.29
CA LEU A 56 8.69 3.26 7.22
C LEU A 56 8.10 2.71 5.93
N LEU A 57 7.38 1.59 5.99
CA LEU A 57 6.67 1.00 4.85
C LEU A 57 5.53 1.90 4.37
N PHE A 58 4.86 2.59 5.29
CA PHE A 58 3.76 3.51 4.97
C PHE A 58 4.20 4.99 4.96
N SER A 59 5.42 5.25 4.49
CA SER A 59 5.90 6.60 4.22
C SER A 59 5.24 7.19 2.96
N THR A 60 5.22 8.52 2.85
CA THR A 60 4.56 9.23 1.74
C THR A 60 5.05 8.76 0.37
N THR A 61 6.37 8.63 0.17
CA THR A 61 6.95 8.20 -1.10
C THR A 61 6.52 6.78 -1.50
N ILE A 62 6.42 5.86 -0.54
CA ILE A 62 5.94 4.50 -0.82
C ILE A 62 4.45 4.51 -1.13
N LEU A 63 3.65 5.27 -0.37
CA LEU A 63 2.23 5.43 -0.61
C LEU A 63 1.96 6.03 -2.00
N GLU A 64 2.74 7.02 -2.42
CA GLU A 64 2.68 7.59 -3.78
C GLU A 64 3.01 6.56 -4.85
N ALA A 65 4.01 5.69 -4.62
CA ALA A 65 4.36 4.61 -5.55
C ALA A 65 3.26 3.54 -5.65
N LEU A 66 2.49 3.32 -4.58
CA LEU A 66 1.34 2.40 -4.54
C LEU A 66 0.04 3.05 -5.03
N THR A 67 -0.01 4.39 -5.09
CA THR A 67 -1.17 5.16 -5.53
C THR A 67 -1.25 5.13 -7.05
N PRO A 68 -2.38 4.67 -7.61
CA PRO A 68 -2.60 4.75 -9.05
C PRO A 68 -2.54 6.21 -9.54
N SER A 69 -1.88 6.43 -10.67
CA SER A 69 -1.76 7.76 -11.26
C SER A 69 -2.86 8.02 -12.30
N ILE A 70 -3.18 9.29 -12.56
CA ILE A 70 -4.08 9.68 -13.66
C ILE A 70 -3.45 9.35 -15.02
N ASN A 71 -2.11 9.29 -15.09
CA ASN A 71 -1.41 8.89 -16.30
C ASN A 71 -1.44 7.36 -16.44
N PRO A 72 -2.12 6.81 -17.48
CA PRO A 72 -2.23 5.36 -17.68
C PRO A 72 -0.88 4.68 -17.94
N MET A 73 0.14 5.44 -18.37
CA MET A 73 1.49 4.91 -18.59
C MET A 73 2.25 4.61 -17.29
N LYS A 74 1.76 5.09 -16.14
CA LYS A 74 2.41 4.92 -14.85
C LYS A 74 1.61 3.93 -14.00
N VAL A 75 1.88 2.64 -14.21
CA VAL A 75 1.27 1.55 -13.43
C VAL A 75 1.75 1.65 -11.97
N PRO A 76 0.84 1.66 -10.98
CA PRO A 76 1.24 1.67 -9.58
C PRO A 76 2.00 0.40 -9.21
N HIS A 77 2.89 0.51 -8.23
CA HIS A 77 3.54 -0.67 -7.66
C HIS A 77 2.51 -1.54 -6.94
N CYS A 78 2.74 -2.86 -6.94
CA CYS A 78 1.83 -3.86 -6.37
C CYS A 78 0.37 -3.65 -6.83
N PRO A 79 0.06 -3.69 -8.14
CA PRO A 79 -1.29 -3.43 -8.64
C PRO A 79 -2.33 -4.31 -7.97
N MET A 80 -1.99 -5.56 -7.61
CA MET A 80 -2.89 -6.53 -6.98
C MET A 80 -3.14 -6.33 -5.48
N LEU A 81 -2.60 -5.28 -4.86
CA LEU A 81 -2.75 -5.02 -3.43
C LEU A 81 -4.23 -4.80 -3.05
N ALA A 82 -4.73 -5.65 -2.15
CA ALA A 82 -6.11 -5.67 -1.68
C ALA A 82 -6.24 -5.56 -0.16
N MET A 83 -5.18 -5.85 0.61
CA MET A 83 -5.20 -5.75 2.08
C MET A 83 -3.97 -5.02 2.60
N ILE A 84 -4.21 -4.14 3.60
CA ILE A 84 -3.18 -3.35 4.27
C ILE A 84 -3.22 -3.62 5.77
N GLY A 85 -2.08 -3.94 6.38
CA GLY A 85 -1.96 -4.07 7.84
C GLY A 85 -1.03 -3.02 8.45
N LEU A 86 -1.54 -2.21 9.36
CA LEU A 86 -0.76 -1.19 10.06
C LEU A 86 -0.20 -1.78 11.35
N LYS A 87 1.10 -1.58 11.60
CA LYS A 87 1.81 -2.06 12.79
C LYS A 87 2.59 -0.91 13.43
N GLY A 88 2.34 -0.62 14.71
CA GLY A 88 2.99 0.46 15.44
C GLY A 88 2.03 1.60 15.82
N GLU A 89 2.57 2.72 16.29
CA GLU A 89 1.80 3.79 16.91
C GLU A 89 1.11 4.73 15.90
N PRO A 90 -0.15 5.15 16.14
CA PRO A 90 -0.91 6.01 15.22
C PRO A 90 -0.18 7.31 14.86
N ALA A 91 0.40 8.00 15.85
CA ALA A 91 1.07 9.28 15.64
C ALA A 91 2.19 9.25 14.58
N SER A 92 2.74 8.06 14.30
CA SER A 92 3.84 7.87 13.37
C SER A 92 3.42 7.72 11.90
N PHE A 93 2.14 7.46 11.63
CA PHE A 93 1.63 7.23 10.28
C PHE A 93 1.21 8.51 9.56
N LYS A 94 1.41 8.53 8.24
CA LYS A 94 0.95 9.59 7.35
C LYS A 94 -0.47 9.28 6.86
N PHE A 95 -1.45 9.37 7.76
CA PHE A 95 -2.85 9.04 7.48
C PHE A 95 -3.42 9.69 6.21
N PRO A 96 -3.26 11.00 5.95
CA PRO A 96 -3.83 11.61 4.75
C PRO A 96 -3.32 10.98 3.45
N ALA A 97 -2.04 10.62 3.39
CA ALA A 97 -1.48 9.94 2.22
C ALA A 97 -2.00 8.50 2.10
N LEU A 98 -2.15 7.82 3.24
CA LEU A 98 -2.66 6.44 3.28
C LEU A 98 -4.12 6.37 2.84
N THR A 99 -4.98 7.26 3.37
CA THR A 99 -6.40 7.32 3.02
C THR A 99 -6.59 7.69 1.56
N ALA A 100 -5.81 8.66 1.04
CA ALA A 100 -5.84 9.05 -0.36
C ALA A 100 -5.44 7.90 -1.30
N MET A 101 -4.43 7.10 -0.93
CA MET A 101 -4.01 5.93 -1.69
C MET A 101 -5.12 4.86 -1.75
N ILE A 102 -5.71 4.53 -0.59
CA ILE A 102 -6.83 3.58 -0.47
C ILE A 102 -8.01 4.05 -1.32
N TYR A 103 -8.42 5.30 -1.17
CA TYR A 103 -9.53 5.89 -1.91
C TYR A 103 -9.31 5.88 -3.42
N SER A 104 -8.09 6.21 -3.87
CA SER A 104 -7.74 6.22 -5.29
C SER A 104 -7.88 4.83 -5.91
N ARG A 105 -7.42 3.77 -5.21
CA ARG A 105 -7.60 2.38 -5.65
C ARG A 105 -9.07 1.98 -5.69
N TRP A 106 -9.83 2.30 -4.67
CA TRP A 106 -11.27 2.02 -4.61
C TRP A 106 -12.04 2.69 -5.75
N LYS A 107 -11.79 3.98 -5.99
CA LYS A 107 -12.44 4.75 -7.07
C LYS A 107 -12.16 4.14 -8.44
N LEU A 108 -10.91 3.79 -8.72
CA LEU A 108 -10.54 3.16 -9.99
C LEU A 108 -11.17 1.78 -10.15
N SER A 109 -11.18 0.95 -9.11
CA SER A 109 -11.84 -0.35 -9.13
C SER A 109 -13.32 -0.23 -9.50
N LYS A 110 -14.03 0.80 -8.99
CA LYS A 110 -15.42 1.09 -9.38
C LYS A 110 -15.56 1.52 -10.83
N GLN A 111 -14.71 2.43 -11.30
CA GLN A 111 -14.71 2.88 -12.69
C GLN A 111 -14.48 1.71 -13.66
N GLN A 112 -13.55 0.80 -13.34
CA GLN A 112 -13.30 -0.42 -14.11
C GLN A 112 -14.53 -1.35 -14.14
N ARG A 113 -15.26 -1.50 -13.02
CA ARG A 113 -16.51 -2.29 -12.97
C ARG A 113 -17.61 -1.70 -13.85
N ASN A 114 -17.67 -0.37 -13.97
CA ASN A 114 -18.63 0.34 -14.80
C ASN A 114 -18.26 0.36 -16.29
N GLY A 115 -17.16 -0.31 -16.68
CA GLY A 115 -16.71 -0.39 -18.08
C GLY A 115 -15.95 0.84 -18.58
N GLU A 116 -15.55 1.76 -17.71
CA GLU A 116 -14.70 2.89 -18.09
C GLU A 116 -13.29 2.38 -18.43
N ARG A 117 -12.85 2.63 -19.67
CA ARG A 117 -11.47 2.30 -20.10
C ARG A 117 -10.51 3.33 -19.52
N LEU A 118 -9.86 2.95 -18.42
CA LEU A 118 -8.89 3.79 -17.71
C LEU A 118 -7.46 3.75 -18.29
N GLY A 119 -7.28 3.14 -19.48
CA GLY A 119 -5.99 3.06 -20.17
C GLY A 119 -4.98 2.09 -19.54
N PHE A 120 -5.33 1.42 -18.44
CA PHE A 120 -4.54 0.33 -17.86
C PHE A 120 -4.98 -1.03 -18.42
N ASP A 121 -4.03 -1.83 -18.89
CA ASP A 121 -4.29 -3.23 -19.25
C ASP A 121 -4.49 -4.14 -18.02
N VAL A 122 -4.12 -3.65 -16.83
CA VAL A 122 -4.20 -4.38 -15.56
C VAL A 122 -5.42 -3.92 -14.75
N LYS A 123 -6.20 -4.88 -14.27
CA LYS A 123 -7.28 -4.64 -13.32
C LYS A 123 -6.69 -4.32 -11.95
N ILE A 124 -6.99 -3.15 -11.40
CA ILE A 124 -6.49 -2.72 -10.10
C ILE A 124 -7.61 -2.98 -9.09
N PRO A 125 -7.50 -4.00 -8.21
CA PRO A 125 -8.49 -4.23 -7.15
C PRO A 125 -8.59 -3.03 -6.21
N ALA A 126 -9.75 -2.89 -5.57
CA ALA A 126 -9.88 -2.01 -4.43
C ALA A 126 -9.09 -2.60 -3.25
N VAL A 127 -8.66 -1.76 -2.32
CA VAL A 127 -8.32 -2.25 -0.99
C VAL A 127 -9.64 -2.63 -0.31
N GLU A 128 -9.75 -3.88 0.12
CA GLU A 128 -10.97 -4.46 0.71
C GLU A 128 -10.85 -4.54 2.23
N VAL A 129 -9.63 -4.69 2.76
CA VAL A 129 -9.40 -4.83 4.20
C VAL A 129 -8.26 -3.92 4.65
N VAL A 130 -8.49 -3.20 5.74
CA VAL A 130 -7.43 -2.54 6.51
C VAL A 130 -7.40 -3.15 7.91
N GLU A 131 -6.32 -3.87 8.21
CA GLU A 131 -6.02 -4.37 9.53
C GLU A 131 -5.33 -3.25 10.34
N LEU A 132 -5.98 -2.87 11.44
CA LEU A 132 -5.56 -1.84 12.37
C LEU A 132 -5.14 -2.48 13.69
N PRO A 133 -4.18 -1.90 14.42
CA PRO A 133 -3.96 -2.23 15.83
C PRO A 133 -5.25 -1.98 16.63
N GLU A 134 -5.46 -2.69 17.75
CA GLU A 134 -6.59 -2.49 18.68
C GLU A 134 -6.74 -1.07 19.26
N ASP A 135 -5.79 -0.17 19.00
CA ASP A 135 -5.80 1.22 19.45
C ASP A 135 -6.98 2.02 18.85
N LEU A 136 -7.79 2.61 19.73
CA LEU A 136 -8.96 3.43 19.40
C LEU A 136 -8.62 4.66 18.56
N GLU A 137 -7.39 5.18 18.61
CA GLU A 137 -6.97 6.33 17.82
C GLU A 137 -6.92 6.01 16.33
N PHE A 138 -6.44 4.82 15.94
CA PHE A 138 -6.48 4.39 14.53
C PHE A 138 -7.91 4.37 14.02
N ARG A 139 -8.80 3.73 14.77
CA ARG A 139 -10.22 3.65 14.43
C ARG A 139 -10.83 5.04 14.26
N SER A 140 -10.59 5.93 15.21
CA SER A 140 -11.12 7.30 15.17
C SER A 140 -10.65 8.06 13.93
N ARG A 141 -9.34 8.01 13.62
CA ARG A 141 -8.77 8.70 12.44
C ARG A 141 -9.31 8.16 11.12
N PHE A 142 -9.50 6.84 11.01
CA PHE A 142 -10.11 6.23 9.81
C PHE A 142 -11.57 6.67 9.64
N LEU A 143 -12.36 6.68 10.71
CA LEU A 143 -13.77 7.08 10.68
C LEU A 143 -13.97 8.59 10.42
N GLN A 144 -12.97 9.42 10.73
CA GLN A 144 -13.01 10.86 10.46
C GLN A 144 -12.69 11.22 9.00
N SER A 145 -12.08 10.32 8.22
CA SER A 145 -11.82 10.56 6.79
C SER A 145 -13.10 10.37 5.99
N GLN A 146 -13.53 11.45 5.30
CA GLN A 146 -14.69 11.40 4.43
C GLN A 146 -14.49 10.44 3.26
N GLU A 147 -13.27 10.38 2.72
CA GLU A 147 -12.90 9.48 1.63
C GLU A 147 -13.07 8.01 2.03
N LEU A 148 -12.65 7.65 3.25
CA LEU A 148 -12.80 6.29 3.74
C LEU A 148 -14.22 5.98 4.18
N ALA A 149 -15.00 6.94 4.64
CA ALA A 149 -16.40 6.72 4.97
C ALA A 149 -17.20 6.20 3.75
N GLU A 150 -16.92 6.73 2.55
CA GLU A 150 -17.48 6.20 1.29
C GLU A 150 -17.01 4.78 1.01
N CYS A 151 -15.72 4.51 1.18
CA CYS A 151 -15.15 3.18 0.97
C CYS A 151 -15.77 2.14 1.90
N ILE A 152 -15.93 2.47 3.19
CA ILE A 152 -16.52 1.60 4.23
C ILE A 152 -17.98 1.30 3.91
N LYS A 153 -18.75 2.31 3.49
CA LYS A 153 -20.14 2.13 3.10
C LYS A 153 -20.30 1.13 1.95
N ASP A 154 -19.31 1.07 1.06
CA ASP A 154 -19.26 0.17 -0.09
C ASP A 154 -18.42 -1.09 0.13
N GLY A 155 -18.15 -1.45 1.38
CA GLY A 155 -17.62 -2.77 1.75
C GLY A 155 -16.14 -2.83 2.12
N LEU A 156 -15.44 -1.69 2.30
CA LEU A 156 -14.13 -1.70 2.95
C LEU A 156 -14.28 -2.13 4.42
N GLU A 157 -13.58 -3.19 4.82
CA GLU A 157 -13.59 -3.71 6.18
C GLU A 157 -12.41 -3.18 6.99
N LEU A 158 -12.67 -2.84 8.26
CA LEU A 158 -11.64 -2.51 9.23
C LEU A 158 -11.52 -3.69 10.22
N TRP A 159 -10.39 -4.39 10.18
CA TRP A 159 -10.09 -5.49 11.10
C TRP A 159 -9.23 -4.96 12.24
N TYR A 160 -9.39 -5.53 13.43
CA TYR A 160 -8.63 -5.16 14.61
C TYR A 160 -7.81 -6.36 15.07
N ALA A 161 -6.51 -6.16 15.29
CA ALA A 161 -5.53 -7.19 15.61
C ALA A 161 -4.61 -6.76 16.75
#